data_AF-A0A6A0A066-F1
#
_entry.id   AF-A0A6A0A066-F1
#
_cell.length_a   1.000
_cell.length_b   1.000
_cell.length_c   1.000
_cell.angle_alpha   90.00
_cell.angle_beta   90.00
_cell.angle_gamma   90.00
#
_symmetry.space_group_name_H-M   'P 1'
#
loop_
_entity.id
_entity.type
_entity.pdbx_description
1 polymer ?
#
loop_
_entity_poly.entity_id
_entity_poly.type
_entity_poly.pdbx_seq_one_letter_code
_entity_poly.pdbx_strand_id
1 'polypeptide(L)'
;MEGLLVPHPQVRDVVRRYAIELVLATDMKQHFAFNSMFNNKTPALLACINSSLEGATPPSLSRAPSKPLVEQSSPQSPGAALPATKSGAVAGPVQGILDDDLRLITLQMVLKVSDLGHLAHARDVHRRWVQLLEEELFRQGDQELAAGLPVSPLMDRTKAGVTRSQAGFYSLVCLPQLMAFTTVFPGCSPMLDQARDNLVMWLEEGEAKQQGEASPAGALSHSPTVDGCTLGYLTHAFHF
;
A
#
# COMPACT_ATOMS: atom_id res chain seq x y z
N MET A 1 16.91 -20.13 29.27
CA MET A 1 16.09 -19.18 28.48
C MET A 1 16.58 -17.76 28.75
N GLU A 2 17.84 -17.46 28.43
CA GLU A 2 18.41 -16.12 28.61
C GLU A 2 19.22 -15.79 27.37
N GLY A 3 18.96 -14.61 26.81
CA GLY A 3 19.57 -14.15 25.56
C GLY A 3 18.61 -13.41 24.62
N LEU A 4 17.46 -12.93 25.10
CA LEU A 4 16.66 -11.99 24.29
C LEU A 4 17.44 -10.69 24.20
N LEU A 5 18.08 -10.46 23.05
CA LEU A 5 18.93 -9.31 22.77
C LEU A 5 18.11 -8.03 22.97
N VAL A 6 18.30 -7.34 24.10
CA VAL A 6 17.61 -6.08 24.39
C VAL A 6 18.19 -5.03 23.45
N PRO A 7 17.38 -4.42 22.55
CA PRO A 7 17.88 -3.41 21.63
C PRO A 7 18.45 -2.22 22.40
N HIS A 8 19.52 -1.63 21.86
CA HIS A 8 20.09 -0.40 22.41
C HIS A 8 18.98 0.67 22.58
N PRO A 9 18.94 1.44 23.69
CA PRO A 9 17.84 2.36 23.99
C PRO A 9 17.47 3.31 22.84
N GLN A 10 18.47 3.85 22.15
CA GLN A 10 18.25 4.73 20.99
C GLN A 10 17.54 4.03 19.82
N VAL A 11 17.85 2.75 19.57
CA VAL A 11 17.18 1.95 18.53
C VAL A 11 15.72 1.73 18.92
N ARG A 12 15.46 1.40 20.18
CA ARG A 12 14.10 1.25 20.70
C ARG A 12 13.29 2.53 20.52
N ASP A 13 13.87 3.69 20.81
CA ASP A 13 13.17 4.97 20.69
C ASP A 13 12.87 5.33 19.22
N VAL A 14 13.79 5.02 18.30
CA VAL A 14 13.56 5.14 16.85
C VAL A 14 12.43 4.22 16.38
N VAL A 15 12.50 2.93 16.71
CA VAL A 15 11.49 1.96 16.32
C VAL A 15 10.13 2.32 16.90
N ARG A 16 10.07 2.74 18.17
CA ARG A 16 8.85 3.22 18.82
C ARG A 16 8.25 4.40 18.07
N ARG A 17 9.06 5.38 17.68
CA ARG A 17 8.59 6.53 16.90
C ARG A 17 7.98 6.09 15.57
N TYR A 18 8.70 5.28 14.79
CA TYR A 18 8.18 4.76 13.52
C TYR A 18 6.89 3.96 13.72
N ALA A 19 6.82 3.09 14.72
CA ALA A 19 5.61 2.32 14.99
C ALA A 19 4.39 3.21 15.27
N ILE A 20 4.57 4.28 16.07
CA ILE A 20 3.50 5.25 16.34
C ILE A 20 3.07 5.96 15.06
N GLU A 21 4.02 6.53 14.31
CA GLU A 21 3.74 7.27 13.08
C GLU A 21 3.07 6.39 12.00
N LEU A 22 3.46 5.11 11.92
CA LEU A 22 2.89 4.16 10.98
C LEU A 22 1.44 3.80 11.36
N VAL A 23 1.18 3.50 12.63
CA VAL A 23 -0.18 3.18 13.11
C VAL A 23 -1.10 4.39 13.00
N LEU A 24 -0.64 5.60 13.31
CA LEU A 24 -1.47 6.79 13.15
C LEU A 24 -1.81 7.07 11.68
N ALA A 25 -0.93 6.69 10.74
CA ALA A 25 -1.19 6.86 9.31
C ALA A 25 -2.24 5.91 8.74
N THR A 26 -2.64 4.85 9.45
CA THR A 26 -3.72 3.96 9.02
C THR A 26 -5.12 4.51 9.32
N ASP A 27 -5.23 5.63 10.04
CA ASP A 27 -6.52 6.28 10.28
C ASP A 27 -7.18 6.74 8.96
N MET A 28 -8.34 6.16 8.67
CA MET A 28 -9.11 6.44 7.46
C MET A 28 -9.65 7.88 7.39
N LYS A 29 -9.80 8.60 8.52
CA LYS A 29 -10.17 10.02 8.50
C LYS A 29 -9.11 10.88 7.81
N GLN A 30 -7.84 10.49 7.95
CA GLN A 30 -6.70 11.20 7.37
C GLN A 30 -6.35 10.70 5.97
N HIS A 31 -7.07 9.70 5.45
CA HIS A 31 -6.74 9.02 4.19
C HIS A 31 -6.49 9.98 3.02
N PHE A 32 -7.40 10.94 2.79
CA PHE A 32 -7.31 11.86 1.66
C PHE A 32 -6.18 12.87 1.81
N ALA A 33 -6.01 13.42 3.01
CA ALA A 33 -4.90 14.31 3.32
C ALA A 33 -3.57 13.59 3.11
N PHE A 34 -3.47 12.35 3.59
CA PHE A 34 -2.29 11.52 3.42
C PHE A 34 -1.98 11.21 1.95
N ASN A 35 -2.97 10.80 1.17
CA ASN A 35 -2.78 10.50 -0.25
C ASN A 35 -2.33 11.74 -1.04
N SER A 36 -2.87 12.92 -0.70
CA SER A 36 -2.40 14.21 -1.24
C SER A 36 -0.94 14.48 -0.88
N MET A 37 -0.56 14.33 0.40
CA MET A 37 0.83 14.50 0.84
C MET A 37 1.81 13.55 0.15
N PHE A 38 1.42 12.29 -0.04
CA PHE A 38 2.22 11.31 -0.75
C PHE A 38 2.41 11.70 -2.23
N ASN A 39 1.32 12.06 -2.92
CA ASN A 39 1.39 12.51 -4.32
C ASN A 39 2.29 13.74 -4.50
N ASN A 40 2.27 14.67 -3.56
CA ASN A 40 3.16 15.84 -3.58
C ASN A 40 4.64 15.46 -3.46
N LYS A 41 4.95 14.35 -2.77
CA LYS A 41 6.33 13.83 -2.60
C LYS A 41 6.73 12.81 -3.68
N THR A 42 5.79 12.31 -4.48
CA THR A 42 6.04 11.36 -5.58
C THR A 42 7.18 11.78 -6.51
N PRO A 43 7.28 13.04 -7.00
CA PRO A 43 8.38 13.44 -7.87
C PRO A 43 9.76 13.28 -7.22
N ALA A 44 9.88 13.61 -5.94
CA ALA A 44 11.13 13.45 -5.18
C ALA A 44 11.47 11.97 -4.99
N LEU A 45 10.48 11.13 -4.66
CA LEU A 45 10.66 9.68 -4.55
C LEU A 45 11.15 9.07 -5.86
N LEU A 46 10.55 9.44 -6.98
CA LEU A 46 10.95 8.94 -8.31
C LEU A 46 12.37 9.37 -8.67
N ALA A 47 12.76 10.61 -8.37
CA ALA A 47 14.12 11.08 -8.58
C ALA A 47 15.15 10.26 -7.77
N CYS A 48 14.85 9.96 -6.51
CA CYS A 48 15.70 9.11 -5.66
C CYS A 48 15.79 7.66 -6.15
N ILE A 49 14.68 7.09 -6.65
CA ILE A 49 14.65 5.73 -7.17
C ILE A 49 15.46 5.64 -8.47
N ASN A 50 15.24 6.56 -9.40
CA ASN A 50 15.91 6.55 -10.70
C ASN A 50 17.43 6.74 -10.57
N SER A 51 17.88 7.66 -9.70
CA SER A 51 19.31 7.84 -9.44
C SER A 51 19.97 6.61 -8.83
N SER A 52 19.22 5.81 -8.07
CA SER A 52 19.69 4.53 -7.52
C SER A 52 19.82 3.44 -8.58
N LEU A 53 18.95 3.46 -9.60
CA LEU A 53 18.99 2.50 -10.71
C LEU A 53 20.12 2.79 -11.71
N GLU A 54 20.46 4.06 -11.93
CA GLU A 54 21.57 4.46 -12.82
C GLU A 54 22.96 4.11 -12.26
N GLY A 55 23.10 3.99 -10.94
CA GLY A 55 24.34 3.54 -10.28
C GLY A 55 24.64 2.05 -10.44
N ALA A 56 23.66 1.25 -10.88
CA ALA A 56 23.79 -0.19 -11.11
C ALA A 56 24.20 -0.48 -12.56
N THR A 57 25.42 -0.10 -12.96
CA THR A 57 25.98 -0.58 -14.23
C THR A 57 26.25 -2.09 -14.13
N PRO A 58 25.75 -2.94 -15.05
CA PRO A 58 26.16 -4.33 -15.12
C PRO A 58 27.66 -4.38 -15.46
N PRO A 59 28.44 -5.36 -14.93
CA PRO A 59 29.84 -5.48 -15.30
C PRO A 59 29.91 -5.73 -16.80
N SER A 60 30.43 -4.73 -17.52
CA SER A 60 30.81 -4.85 -18.92
C SER A 60 31.74 -6.05 -19.05
N LEU A 61 31.27 -7.11 -19.70
CA LEU A 61 32.11 -8.19 -20.20
C LEU A 61 32.93 -7.65 -21.38
N SER A 62 33.89 -6.76 -21.09
CA SER A 62 34.94 -6.45 -22.04
C SER A 62 35.87 -7.66 -22.10
N ARG A 63 35.61 -8.49 -23.10
CA ARG A 63 36.49 -9.54 -23.62
C ARG A 63 37.90 -8.96 -23.80
N ALA A 64 38.79 -9.26 -22.86
CA ALA A 64 40.21 -8.95 -23.00
C ALA A 64 40.82 -9.84 -24.10
N PRO A 65 41.69 -9.30 -24.98
CA PRO A 65 42.37 -10.11 -25.98
C PRO A 65 43.50 -10.90 -25.33
N SER A 66 43.55 -12.19 -25.60
CA SER A 66 44.60 -13.11 -25.19
C SER A 66 45.98 -12.61 -25.65
N LYS A 67 46.95 -12.54 -24.73
CA LYS A 67 48.39 -12.51 -25.06
C LYS A 67 49.09 -13.72 -24.46
N PRO A 68 50.14 -14.25 -25.13
CA PRO A 68 50.65 -15.58 -24.87
C PRO A 68 51.66 -15.62 -23.72
N LEU A 69 51.75 -16.82 -23.16
CA LEU A 69 52.63 -17.27 -22.10
C LEU A 69 54.11 -17.17 -22.50
N VAL A 70 54.91 -16.42 -21.72
CA VAL A 70 56.38 -16.60 -21.66
C VAL A 70 56.82 -16.60 -20.19
N GLU A 71 57.52 -17.67 -19.87
CA GLU A 71 58.16 -18.09 -18.63
C GLU A 71 59.45 -17.28 -18.35
N GLN A 72 59.73 -16.94 -17.08
CA GLN A 72 61.10 -17.00 -16.48
C GLN A 72 61.16 -16.58 -14.99
N SER A 73 61.52 -17.56 -14.15
CA SER A 73 62.46 -17.58 -13.00
C SER A 73 62.67 -16.39 -12.01
N SER A 74 62.56 -16.71 -10.71
CA SER A 74 62.97 -16.00 -9.45
C SER A 74 64.52 -15.86 -9.28
N PRO A 75 65.14 -15.32 -8.17
CA PRO A 75 64.63 -15.05 -6.80
C PRO A 75 65.21 -13.86 -5.96
N GLN A 76 64.68 -13.73 -4.72
CA GLN A 76 65.27 -13.20 -3.44
C GLN A 76 64.86 -11.82 -2.83
N SER A 77 64.44 -11.97 -1.55
CA SER A 77 64.00 -11.16 -0.37
C SER A 77 64.85 -9.94 0.11
N PRO A 78 64.64 -9.37 1.34
CA PRO A 78 63.44 -8.83 2.02
C PRO A 78 63.64 -7.38 2.55
N GLY A 79 62.56 -6.64 2.88
CA GLY A 79 62.73 -5.44 3.72
C GLY A 79 61.54 -4.49 3.86
N ALA A 80 61.10 -4.34 5.11
CA ALA A 80 60.59 -3.12 5.75
C ALA A 80 59.11 -2.70 5.63
N ALA A 81 58.54 -2.59 6.85
CA ALA A 81 57.58 -1.58 7.34
C ALA A 81 56.07 -1.81 7.12
N LEU A 82 55.42 -2.29 8.19
CA LEU A 82 54.01 -2.02 8.48
C LEU A 82 53.79 -0.51 8.67
N PRO A 83 52.58 -0.02 8.32
CA PRO A 83 51.85 0.78 9.29
C PRO A 83 50.42 0.28 9.50
N ALA A 84 50.08 0.15 10.78
CA ALA A 84 48.77 0.35 11.40
C ALA A 84 47.53 -0.08 10.61
N THR A 85 46.98 -1.22 11.00
CA THR A 85 45.59 -1.61 10.80
C THR A 85 44.65 -0.54 11.38
N LYS A 86 44.17 0.37 10.53
CA LYS A 86 42.92 1.07 10.82
C LYS A 86 41.79 0.08 10.58
N SER A 87 41.07 -0.18 11.67
CA SER A 87 39.80 -0.87 11.75
C SER A 87 39.04 -0.83 10.42
N GLY A 88 38.81 -2.00 9.85
CA GLY A 88 38.02 -2.16 8.64
C GLY A 88 36.65 -1.53 8.86
N ALA A 89 36.46 -0.37 8.22
CA ALA A 89 35.13 0.08 7.87
C ALA A 89 34.55 -1.01 6.98
N VAL A 90 33.58 -1.76 7.51
CA VAL A 90 32.67 -2.58 6.72
C VAL A 90 31.87 -1.59 5.87
N ALA A 91 32.41 -1.25 4.71
CA ALA A 91 31.68 -0.66 3.61
C ALA A 91 30.91 -1.80 2.92
N GLY A 92 29.62 -1.69 2.58
CA GLY A 92 28.80 -0.49 2.51
C GLY A 92 27.36 -0.78 2.95
N PRO A 93 26.71 0.15 3.65
CA PRO A 93 25.29 0.11 3.88
C PRO A 93 24.53 0.93 2.82
N VAL A 94 23.32 0.48 2.51
CA VAL A 94 22.25 1.26 1.87
C VAL A 94 21.90 2.44 2.79
N GLN A 95 22.74 3.46 2.81
CA GLN A 95 22.63 4.58 3.73
C GLN A 95 22.74 5.86 2.91
N GLY A 96 21.58 6.50 2.69
CA GLY A 96 21.49 7.85 2.11
C GLY A 96 20.65 8.02 0.84
N ILE A 97 19.73 7.11 0.49
CA ILE A 97 18.91 7.28 -0.73
C ILE A 97 17.66 8.13 -0.50
N LEU A 98 17.05 8.02 0.69
CA LEU A 98 15.85 8.76 1.06
C LEU A 98 16.13 9.56 2.34
N ASP A 99 15.76 10.83 2.36
CA ASP A 99 15.68 11.57 3.62
C ASP A 99 14.66 10.91 4.57
N ASP A 100 14.78 11.21 5.87
CA ASP A 100 13.97 10.54 6.89
C ASP A 100 12.45 10.76 6.67
N ASP A 101 12.06 11.90 6.11
CA ASP A 101 10.67 12.25 5.82
C ASP A 101 10.10 11.45 4.64
N LEU A 102 10.87 11.34 3.55
CA LEU A 102 10.54 10.53 2.38
C LEU A 102 10.47 9.05 2.77
N ARG A 103 11.42 8.58 3.58
CA ARG A 103 11.40 7.21 4.09
C ARG A 103 10.16 6.95 4.94
N LEU A 104 9.82 7.87 5.84
CA LEU A 104 8.66 7.72 6.72
C LEU A 104 7.36 7.68 5.92
N ILE A 105 7.14 8.64 5.01
CA ILE A 105 5.90 8.69 4.22
C ILE A 105 5.76 7.49 3.29
N THR A 106 6.88 6.98 2.75
CA THR A 106 6.87 5.75 1.95
C THR A 106 6.44 4.56 2.80
N LEU A 107 6.99 4.38 4.00
CA LEU A 107 6.60 3.28 4.89
C LEU A 107 5.13 3.39 5.34
N GLN A 108 4.66 4.61 5.62
CA GLN A 108 3.26 4.88 5.94
C GLN A 108 2.34 4.51 4.77
N MET A 109 2.70 4.87 3.54
CA MET A 109 1.91 4.48 2.36
C MET A 109 1.91 2.96 2.15
N VAL A 110 3.05 2.28 2.32
CA VAL A 110 3.14 0.82 2.23
C VAL A 110 2.21 0.16 3.25
N LEU A 111 2.22 0.61 4.51
CA LEU A 111 1.34 0.06 5.54
C LEU A 111 -0.13 0.32 5.21
N LYS A 112 -0.47 1.54 4.76
CA LYS A 112 -1.85 1.91 4.42
C LYS A 112 -2.38 1.14 3.20
N VAL A 113 -1.52 0.81 2.25
CA VAL A 113 -1.86 -0.08 1.11
C VAL A 113 -2.06 -1.51 1.62
N SER A 114 -1.22 -1.96 2.54
CA SER A 114 -1.31 -3.30 3.12
C SER A 114 -2.61 -3.50 3.92
N ASP A 115 -3.02 -2.48 4.67
CA ASP A 115 -4.28 -2.49 5.45
C ASP A 115 -5.52 -2.67 4.57
N LEU A 116 -5.48 -2.12 3.35
CA LEU A 116 -6.51 -2.27 2.32
C LEU A 116 -6.20 -3.39 1.31
N GLY A 117 -5.25 -4.27 1.60
CA GLY A 117 -4.75 -5.27 0.63
C GLY A 117 -5.81 -6.25 0.14
N HIS A 118 -6.86 -6.50 0.94
CA HIS A 118 -7.99 -7.35 0.56
C HIS A 118 -8.74 -6.87 -0.69
N LEU A 119 -8.63 -5.59 -1.05
CA LEU A 119 -9.24 -5.01 -2.26
C LEU A 119 -8.57 -5.48 -3.55
N ALA A 120 -7.33 -5.96 -3.46
CA ALA A 120 -6.56 -6.44 -4.59
C ALA A 120 -6.29 -7.96 -4.52
N HIS A 121 -7.03 -8.68 -3.68
CA HIS A 121 -7.01 -10.13 -3.67
C HIS A 121 -7.99 -10.73 -4.69
N ALA A 122 -7.86 -12.04 -4.92
CA ALA A 122 -8.79 -12.80 -5.75
C ALA A 122 -10.25 -12.58 -5.30
N ARG A 123 -11.16 -12.62 -6.27
CA ARG A 123 -12.58 -12.22 -6.13
C ARG A 123 -13.28 -12.88 -4.93
N ASP A 124 -13.09 -14.18 -4.77
CA ASP A 124 -13.66 -14.99 -3.69
C ASP A 124 -13.14 -14.59 -2.31
N VAL A 125 -11.82 -14.38 -2.20
CA VAL A 125 -11.17 -13.90 -0.97
C VAL A 125 -11.66 -12.49 -0.64
N HIS A 126 -11.67 -11.59 -1.61
CA HIS A 126 -12.15 -10.22 -1.43
C HIS A 126 -13.61 -10.18 -0.95
N ARG A 127 -14.51 -10.94 -1.60
CA ARG A 127 -15.91 -11.04 -1.16
C ARG A 127 -16.02 -11.56 0.26
N ARG A 128 -15.22 -12.55 0.65
CA ARG A 128 -15.25 -13.08 2.01
C ARG A 128 -14.87 -12.01 3.04
N TRP A 129 -13.85 -11.19 2.75
CA TRP A 129 -13.49 -10.06 3.60
C TRP A 129 -14.62 -9.04 3.74
N VAL A 130 -15.27 -8.69 2.62
CA VAL A 130 -16.41 -7.74 2.65
C VAL A 130 -17.58 -8.28 3.48
N GLN A 131 -17.90 -9.56 3.37
CA GLN A 131 -18.94 -10.20 4.18
C GLN A 131 -18.62 -10.20 5.67
N LEU A 132 -17.35 -10.45 6.03
CA LEU A 132 -16.91 -10.41 7.42
C LEU A 132 -16.98 -9.00 8.00
N LEU A 133 -16.56 -8.00 7.21
CA LEU A 133 -16.66 -6.59 7.57
C LEU A 133 -18.12 -6.17 7.75
N GLU A 134 -19.02 -6.57 6.84
CA GLU A 134 -20.45 -6.26 6.93
C GLU A 134 -21.07 -6.83 8.21
N GLU A 135 -20.78 -8.09 8.53
CA GLU A 135 -21.25 -8.74 9.75
C GLU A 135 -20.69 -8.07 11.02
N GLU A 136 -19.44 -7.61 11.00
CA GLU A 136 -18.85 -6.85 12.10
C GLU A 136 -19.57 -5.52 12.34
N LEU A 137 -19.84 -4.77 11.27
CA LEU A 137 -20.56 -3.50 11.34
C LEU A 137 -22.01 -3.69 11.81
N PHE A 138 -22.69 -4.73 11.33
CA PHE A 138 -24.03 -5.07 11.83
C PHE A 138 -24.05 -5.46 13.30
N ARG A 139 -22.99 -6.10 13.80
CA ARG A 139 -22.88 -6.39 15.23
C ARG A 139 -22.69 -5.12 16.06
N GLN A 140 -21.95 -4.14 15.55
CA GLN A 140 -21.84 -2.84 16.19
C GLN A 140 -23.20 -2.12 16.21
N GLY A 141 -23.93 -2.10 15.09
CA GLY A 141 -25.25 -1.49 15.01
C GLY A 141 -26.27 -2.11 15.97
N ASP A 142 -26.24 -3.43 16.16
CA ASP A 142 -27.07 -4.10 17.17
C ASP A 142 -26.74 -3.63 18.59
N GLN A 143 -25.46 -3.45 18.90
CA GLN A 143 -25.01 -2.95 20.21
C GLN A 143 -25.43 -1.50 20.44
N GLU A 144 -25.34 -0.65 19.42
CA GLU A 144 -25.81 0.73 19.44
C GLU A 144 -27.32 0.77 19.73
N LEU A 145 -28.10 -0.04 19.02
CA LEU A 145 -29.55 -0.13 19.22
C LEU A 145 -29.90 -0.63 20.64
N ALA A 146 -29.22 -1.67 21.12
CA ALA A 146 -29.41 -2.21 22.47
C ALA A 146 -29.05 -1.21 23.57
N ALA A 147 -28.09 -0.31 23.31
CA ALA A 147 -27.71 0.79 24.19
C ALA A 147 -28.63 2.01 24.09
N GLY A 148 -29.65 1.99 23.21
CA GLY A 148 -30.53 3.13 22.96
C GLY A 148 -29.89 4.27 22.18
N LEU A 149 -28.78 4.00 21.46
CA LEU A 149 -28.09 4.95 20.60
C LEU A 149 -28.67 4.91 19.18
N PRO A 150 -28.57 6.01 18.41
CA PRO A 150 -28.82 5.98 16.97
C PRO A 150 -27.85 5.02 16.28
N VAL A 151 -28.37 4.12 15.44
CA VAL A 151 -27.54 3.18 14.67
C VAL A 151 -26.73 3.94 13.63
N SER A 152 -25.43 3.68 13.62
CA SER A 152 -24.46 4.28 12.72
C SER A 152 -24.73 3.92 11.24
N PRO A 153 -24.36 4.80 10.29
CA PRO A 153 -24.50 4.50 8.86
C PRO A 153 -23.87 3.16 8.48
N LEU A 154 -24.50 2.42 7.56
CA LEU A 154 -24.08 1.09 7.09
C LEU A 154 -24.10 -0.04 8.14
N MET A 155 -24.44 0.25 9.40
CA MET A 155 -24.46 -0.72 10.50
C MET A 155 -25.86 -1.30 10.77
N ASP A 156 -26.86 -0.87 10.03
CA ASP A 156 -28.23 -1.36 10.14
C ASP A 156 -28.47 -2.57 9.22
N ARG A 157 -28.56 -3.77 9.80
CA ARG A 157 -28.81 -5.03 9.08
C ARG A 157 -30.14 -5.10 8.34
N THR A 158 -31.08 -4.19 8.63
CA THR A 158 -32.36 -4.10 7.91
C THR A 158 -32.25 -3.26 6.63
N LYS A 159 -31.12 -2.58 6.45
CA LYS A 159 -30.82 -1.71 5.30
C LYS A 159 -29.71 -2.31 4.44
N ALA A 160 -29.38 -1.61 3.36
CA ALA A 160 -28.21 -1.90 2.56
C ALA A 160 -26.93 -1.70 3.39
N GLY A 161 -26.16 -2.77 3.59
CA GLY A 161 -24.85 -2.73 4.24
C GLY A 161 -23.71 -2.33 3.30
N VAL A 162 -22.48 -2.55 3.77
CA VAL A 162 -21.24 -2.17 3.06
C VAL A 162 -21.08 -2.84 1.69
N THR A 163 -21.76 -3.96 1.46
CA THR A 163 -21.71 -4.66 0.17
C THR A 163 -22.19 -3.75 -0.97
N ARG A 164 -23.23 -2.91 -0.75
CA ARG A 164 -23.74 -2.01 -1.80
C ARG A 164 -22.84 -0.80 -2.05
N SER A 165 -22.01 -0.42 -1.09
CA SER A 165 -21.10 0.73 -1.19
C SER A 165 -19.73 0.39 -1.77
N GLN A 166 -19.45 -0.88 -2.07
CA GLN A 166 -18.13 -1.31 -2.56
C GLN A 166 -17.70 -0.57 -3.84
N ALA A 167 -18.54 -0.49 -4.87
CA ALA A 167 -18.17 0.19 -6.11
C ALA A 167 -17.75 1.66 -5.88
N GLY A 168 -18.45 2.37 -4.99
CA GLY A 168 -18.10 3.73 -4.60
C GLY A 168 -16.82 3.80 -3.76
N PHE A 169 -16.62 2.86 -2.84
CA PHE A 169 -15.38 2.76 -2.07
C PHE A 169 -14.16 2.53 -2.97
N TYR A 170 -14.28 1.67 -3.98
CA TYR A 170 -13.19 1.47 -4.96
C TYR A 170 -12.86 2.75 -5.71
N SER A 171 -13.89 3.47 -6.17
CA SER A 171 -13.73 4.68 -6.99
C SER A 171 -13.14 5.85 -6.21
N LEU A 172 -13.54 6.01 -4.94
CA LEU A 172 -13.15 7.17 -4.12
C LEU A 172 -11.89 6.92 -3.29
N VAL A 173 -11.64 5.68 -2.85
CA VAL A 173 -10.61 5.36 -1.86
C VAL A 173 -9.55 4.44 -2.46
N CYS A 174 -9.95 3.24 -2.92
CA CYS A 174 -9.02 2.20 -3.35
C CYS A 174 -8.16 2.63 -4.54
N LEU A 175 -8.80 2.95 -5.68
CA LEU A 175 -8.10 3.17 -6.93
C LEU A 175 -7.19 4.41 -6.86
N PRO A 176 -7.61 5.58 -6.32
CA PRO A 176 -6.71 6.72 -6.16
C PRO A 176 -5.46 6.39 -5.34
N GLN A 177 -5.60 5.60 -4.26
CA GLN A 177 -4.45 5.17 -3.45
C GLN A 177 -3.53 4.22 -4.20
N LEU A 178 -4.09 3.18 -4.86
CA LEU A 178 -3.28 2.21 -5.60
C LEU A 178 -2.60 2.82 -6.82
N MET A 179 -3.23 3.80 -7.50
CA MET A 179 -2.62 4.54 -8.60
C MET A 179 -1.43 5.38 -8.15
N ALA A 180 -1.58 6.11 -7.03
CA ALA A 180 -0.47 6.86 -6.43
C ALA A 180 0.69 5.92 -6.05
N PHE A 181 0.37 4.79 -5.40
CA PHE A 181 1.36 3.81 -4.98
C PHE A 181 2.10 3.17 -6.16
N THR A 182 1.37 2.71 -7.18
CA THR A 182 1.96 2.03 -8.35
C THR A 182 2.73 2.98 -9.27
N THR A 183 2.49 4.28 -9.18
CA THR A 183 3.33 5.30 -9.85
C THR A 183 4.76 5.27 -9.29
N VAL A 184 4.93 5.13 -7.98
CA VAL A 184 6.25 5.01 -7.33
C VAL A 184 6.81 3.59 -7.43
N PHE A 185 5.93 2.58 -7.34
CA PHE A 185 6.29 1.16 -7.35
C PHE A 185 5.63 0.43 -8.53
N PRO A 186 6.13 0.60 -9.77
CA PRO A 186 5.50 0.03 -10.96
C PRO A 186 5.43 -1.50 -10.95
N GLY A 187 6.33 -2.18 -10.22
CA GLY A 187 6.28 -3.63 -10.00
C GLY A 187 5.02 -4.11 -9.27
N CYS A 188 4.27 -3.21 -8.63
CA CYS A 188 3.01 -3.49 -7.95
C CYS A 188 1.77 -3.31 -8.83
N SER A 189 1.92 -3.01 -10.14
CA SER A 189 0.80 -2.84 -11.07
C SER A 189 -0.23 -3.99 -11.08
N PRO A 190 0.15 -5.29 -10.92
CA PRO A 190 -0.83 -6.37 -10.84
C PRO A 190 -1.86 -6.20 -9.72
N MET A 191 -1.49 -5.54 -8.62
CA MET A 191 -2.40 -5.23 -7.51
C MET A 191 -3.48 -4.21 -7.95
N LEU A 192 -3.10 -3.20 -8.73
CA LEU A 192 -4.03 -2.21 -9.28
C LEU A 192 -4.96 -2.84 -10.31
N ASP A 193 -4.45 -3.73 -11.15
CA ASP A 193 -5.27 -4.43 -12.15
C ASP A 193 -6.29 -5.35 -11.49
N GLN A 194 -5.88 -6.12 -10.48
CA GLN A 194 -6.81 -6.96 -9.72
C GLN A 194 -7.88 -6.14 -8.99
N ALA A 195 -7.54 -4.96 -8.48
CA ALA A 195 -8.51 -4.05 -7.87
C ALA A 195 -9.51 -3.49 -8.89
N ARG A 196 -9.08 -3.21 -10.12
CA ARG A 196 -9.99 -2.83 -11.22
C ARG A 196 -10.93 -3.98 -11.58
N ASP A 197 -10.42 -5.20 -11.66
CA ASP A 197 -11.24 -6.38 -11.94
C ASP A 197 -12.28 -6.65 -10.85
N ASN A 198 -11.95 -6.35 -9.60
CA ASN A 198 -12.89 -6.42 -8.48
C ASN A 198 -13.93 -5.30 -8.54
N LEU A 199 -13.57 -4.09 -8.96
CA LEU A 199 -14.54 -3.02 -9.19
C LEU A 199 -15.55 -3.40 -10.27
N VAL A 200 -15.08 -3.97 -11.40
CA VAL A 200 -15.98 -4.43 -12.48
C VAL A 200 -16.98 -5.45 -11.95
N MET A 201 -16.52 -6.43 -11.16
CA MET A 201 -17.40 -7.40 -10.51
C MET A 201 -18.49 -6.71 -9.67
N TRP A 202 -18.14 -5.72 -8.85
CA TRP A 202 -19.13 -5.01 -8.02
C TRP A 202 -20.13 -4.19 -8.83
N LEU A 203 -19.71 -3.61 -9.96
CA LEU A 203 -20.59 -2.89 -10.88
C LEU A 203 -21.59 -3.86 -11.53
N GLU A 204 -21.11 -4.99 -12.06
CA GLU A 204 -21.95 -6.04 -12.66
C GLU A 204 -22.96 -6.61 -11.64
N GLU A 205 -22.51 -6.89 -10.41
CA GLU A 205 -23.38 -7.38 -9.34
C GLU A 205 -24.42 -6.34 -8.91
N GLY A 206 -24.08 -5.05 -8.99
CA GLY A 206 -25.00 -3.93 -8.75
C GLY A 206 -26.11 -3.85 -9.81
N GLU A 207 -25.74 -3.97 -11.09
CA GLU A 207 -26.68 -3.94 -12.22
C GLU A 207 -27.62 -5.16 -12.24
N ALA A 208 -27.08 -6.36 -12.01
CA ALA A 208 -27.87 -7.60 -12.00
C ALA A 208 -28.97 -7.59 -10.93
N LYS A 209 -28.68 -7.00 -9.75
CA LYS A 209 -29.66 -6.86 -8.66
C LYS A 209 -30.76 -5.84 -9.00
N GLN A 210 -30.43 -4.77 -9.72
CA GLN A 210 -31.43 -3.77 -10.16
C GLN A 210 -32.35 -4.31 -11.25
N GLN A 211 -31.83 -5.14 -12.17
CA GLN A 211 -32.62 -5.76 -13.24
C GLN A 211 -33.51 -6.90 -12.73
N GLY A 212 -33.07 -7.65 -11.72
CA GLY A 212 -33.88 -8.72 -11.09
C GLY A 212 -35.09 -8.20 -10.29
N GLU A 213 -35.05 -6.95 -9.82
CA GLU A 213 -36.18 -6.29 -9.15
C GLU A 213 -37.16 -5.62 -10.15
N ALA A 214 -36.84 -5.58 -11.44
CA ALA A 214 -37.59 -4.82 -12.45
C ALA A 214 -38.21 -5.69 -13.58
N SER A 215 -39.28 -6.48 -13.32
CA SER A 215 -40.47 -6.65 -14.21
C SER A 215 -41.42 -7.82 -13.87
N PRO A 216 -42.73 -7.79 -14.26
CA PRO A 216 -43.27 -7.09 -15.43
C PRO A 216 -44.44 -6.14 -15.16
N ALA A 217 -44.25 -4.86 -15.45
CA ALA A 217 -45.34 -3.97 -15.87
C ALA A 217 -44.79 -2.81 -16.71
N GLY A 218 -45.17 -2.78 -17.99
CA GLY A 218 -45.31 -1.56 -18.79
C GLY A 218 -44.03 -0.79 -19.13
N ALA A 219 -43.60 -0.91 -20.38
CA ALA A 219 -42.66 -0.01 -21.01
C ALA A 219 -42.97 1.47 -20.72
N LEU A 220 -41.93 2.27 -20.43
CA LEU A 220 -41.63 3.55 -21.09
C LEU A 220 -40.26 4.08 -20.63
N SER A 221 -39.55 4.64 -21.60
CA SER A 221 -38.17 5.14 -21.58
C SER A 221 -37.87 6.17 -20.50
N HIS A 222 -36.76 6.04 -19.77
CA HIS A 222 -35.99 7.18 -19.26
C HIS A 222 -34.50 6.86 -19.12
N SER A 223 -33.67 7.85 -19.45
CA SER A 223 -32.21 7.85 -19.46
C SER A 223 -31.59 7.67 -18.06
N PRO A 224 -30.39 7.07 -17.95
CA PRO A 224 -29.73 6.92 -16.67
C PRO A 224 -29.11 8.26 -16.26
N THR A 225 -29.73 8.91 -15.28
CA THR A 225 -29.11 9.99 -14.52
C THR A 225 -28.45 9.34 -13.30
N VAL A 226 -27.15 9.52 -13.14
CA VAL A 226 -26.42 9.02 -11.96
C VAL A 226 -26.84 9.86 -10.76
N ASP A 227 -27.67 9.30 -9.87
CA ASP A 227 -28.18 10.01 -8.70
C ASP A 227 -27.06 10.39 -7.73
N GLY A 228 -27.00 11.67 -7.36
CA GLY A 228 -26.05 12.25 -6.40
C GLY A 228 -26.20 11.76 -4.96
N CYS A 229 -27.09 10.80 -4.70
CA CYS A 229 -27.34 10.22 -3.39
C CYS A 229 -26.14 9.36 -2.92
N THR A 230 -25.47 8.66 -3.84
CA THR A 230 -24.35 7.74 -3.52
C THR A 230 -23.09 8.47 -3.00
N LEU A 231 -22.92 9.74 -3.37
CA LEU A 231 -21.76 10.55 -2.94
C LEU A 231 -21.91 11.06 -1.50
N GLY A 232 -23.15 11.32 -1.05
CA GLY A 232 -23.46 11.75 0.32
C GLY A 232 -23.33 10.62 1.35
N TYR A 233 -23.68 9.39 0.99
CA TYR A 233 -23.59 8.25 1.91
C TYR A 233 -22.14 7.86 2.23
N LEU A 234 -21.19 8.00 1.31
CA LEU A 234 -19.79 7.63 1.56
C LEU A 234 -19.01 8.69 2.35
N THR A 235 -19.32 9.98 2.18
CA THR A 235 -18.72 11.05 2.99
C THR A 235 -19.20 11.03 4.44
N HIS A 236 -20.43 10.56 4.70
CA HIS A 236 -20.95 10.34 6.05
C HIS A 236 -20.59 8.96 6.64
N ALA A 237 -20.40 7.92 5.83
CA ALA A 237 -20.09 6.57 6.32
C ALA A 237 -18.64 6.38 6.80
N PHE A 238 -17.71 7.26 6.42
CA PHE A 238 -16.31 7.23 6.87
C PHE A 238 -15.94 8.37 7.84
N HIS A 239 -16.93 9.13 8.32
CA HIS A 239 -16.80 9.88 9.57
C HIS A 239 -16.90 8.89 10.75
N PHE A 240 -15.84 8.12 10.96
CA PHE A 240 -15.54 7.66 12.32
C PHE A 240 -15.19 8.87 13.19
#